data_AF-A0A6A4HS86-F1
#
_entry.id   AF-A0A6A4HS86-F1
#
_cell.length_a   1.000
_cell.length_b   1.000
_cell.length_c   1.000
_cell.angle_alpha   90.00
_cell.angle_beta   90.00
_cell.angle_gamma   90.00
#
_symmetry.space_group_name_H-M   'P 1'
#
loop_
_entity.id
_entity.type
_entity.pdbx_description
1 polymer ?
#
loop_
_entity_poly.entity_id
_entity_poly.type
_entity_poly.pdbx_seq_one_letter_code
_entity_poly.pdbx_strand_id
1 'polypeptide(L)'
;MLTSSQIGGAVALFFLASSGDVLARPLLYSRQSTNSSLGDFGSCTLPEITFAVGFDNRKETSFEPTNLVDYNHGSADGIDIITNFMCDQLVNSCKADATAQATCKTAQAAADAQLPGTGFQADAFNAVFGIKTNFGAVDVVTDQGTTLGVDADDTATSSVSSVAAAATTAASATTSTASSCFQSAASTDSASQIGDFGSCTIPQIEFGVGFDDRTETAFQPTNQVDYNHGSADNIGVITQFMCNTLVNSCGANALAQSTCASAITAAAAATAPTGQQADAFNAVFGIQTNFAAVDVISNTGINLGPDGTGAASA
;
A
#
# COMPACT_ATOMS: atom_id res chain seq x y z
N MET A 1 74.26 -15.05 -32.97
CA MET A 1 74.49 -14.60 -34.36
C MET A 1 73.66 -15.47 -35.29
N LEU A 2 72.73 -14.86 -36.04
CA LEU A 2 72.23 -15.20 -37.40
C LEU A 2 72.16 -16.70 -37.80
N THR A 3 71.03 -17.31 -38.22
CA THR A 3 70.16 -16.90 -39.34
C THR A 3 68.87 -17.76 -39.45
N SER A 4 67.83 -17.10 -39.99
CA SER A 4 66.63 -17.50 -40.76
C SER A 4 66.46 -18.94 -41.30
N SER A 5 65.20 -19.43 -41.33
CA SER A 5 64.42 -19.52 -42.59
C SER A 5 62.95 -19.97 -42.39
N GLN A 6 62.03 -19.24 -43.03
CA GLN A 6 60.59 -19.50 -43.17
C GLN A 6 60.29 -20.65 -44.15
N ILE A 7 59.20 -21.40 -43.91
CA ILE A 7 58.20 -21.87 -44.90
C ILE A 7 56.88 -22.02 -44.09
N GLY A 8 55.78 -21.31 -44.29
CA GLY A 8 54.97 -21.21 -45.51
C GLY A 8 53.81 -22.22 -45.42
N GLY A 9 52.68 -21.83 -44.81
CA GLY A 9 51.49 -22.69 -44.67
C GLY A 9 50.22 -21.86 -44.61
N ALA A 10 49.45 -21.89 -45.71
CA ALA A 10 48.19 -21.18 -45.89
C ALA A 10 47.12 -21.70 -44.93
N VAL A 11 46.55 -20.79 -44.12
CA VAL A 11 45.38 -21.08 -43.29
C VAL A 11 44.13 -20.84 -44.14
N ALA A 12 43.44 -21.93 -44.46
CA ALA A 12 42.14 -21.92 -45.10
C ALA A 12 41.10 -21.30 -44.16
N LEU A 13 40.37 -20.32 -44.68
CA LEU A 13 39.21 -19.69 -44.07
C LEU A 13 38.11 -20.75 -43.88
N PHE A 14 37.88 -21.19 -42.65
CA PHE A 14 36.64 -21.88 -42.28
C PHE A 14 35.70 -20.86 -41.66
N PHE A 15 34.61 -20.58 -42.37
CA PHE A 15 33.42 -19.93 -41.83
C PHE A 15 32.83 -20.83 -40.74
N LEU A 16 33.01 -20.46 -39.47
CA LEU A 16 32.10 -20.88 -38.41
C LEU A 16 31.02 -19.80 -38.27
N ALA A 17 29.80 -20.15 -38.66
CA ALA A 17 28.61 -19.43 -38.27
C ALA A 17 28.52 -19.45 -36.73
N SER A 18 28.63 -18.28 -36.09
CA SER A 18 28.35 -18.14 -34.67
C SER A 18 26.84 -18.24 -34.48
N SER A 19 26.44 -19.27 -33.72
CA SER A 19 25.14 -19.41 -33.10
C SER A 19 24.68 -18.09 -32.50
N GLY A 20 23.42 -17.72 -32.74
CA GLY A 20 22.83 -16.51 -32.18
C GLY A 20 22.82 -16.57 -30.65
N ASP A 21 23.54 -15.62 -30.05
CA ASP A 21 23.33 -15.19 -28.68
C ASP A 21 21.98 -14.47 -28.59
N VAL A 22 20.93 -15.27 -28.42
CA VAL A 22 19.75 -14.84 -27.69
C VAL A 22 20.04 -15.22 -26.25
N LEU A 23 20.45 -14.27 -25.41
CA LEU A 23 20.17 -14.22 -23.97
C LEU A 23 20.87 -13.00 -23.32
N ALA A 24 20.15 -12.39 -22.38
CA ALA A 24 20.54 -11.24 -21.54
C ALA A 24 20.49 -9.85 -22.19
N ARG A 25 19.30 -9.45 -22.68
CA ARG A 25 18.87 -8.06 -22.49
C ARG A 25 18.37 -7.95 -21.04
N PRO A 26 18.93 -7.08 -20.19
CA PRO A 26 18.24 -6.69 -18.98
C PRO A 26 16.91 -6.07 -19.43
N LEU A 27 15.81 -6.40 -18.76
CA LEU A 27 14.62 -5.55 -18.78
C LEU A 27 15.02 -4.22 -18.16
N LEU A 28 15.63 -3.35 -18.96
CA LEU A 28 15.66 -1.92 -18.71
C LEU A 28 14.20 -1.50 -18.83
N TYR A 29 13.48 -1.55 -17.70
CA TYR A 29 12.25 -0.80 -17.52
C TYR A 29 12.58 0.63 -17.97
N SER A 30 12.06 1.02 -19.14
CA SER A 30 12.47 2.24 -19.81
C SER A 30 12.15 3.39 -18.87
N ARG A 31 13.17 4.09 -18.36
CA ARG A 31 13.02 5.36 -17.64
C ARG A 31 12.52 6.40 -18.65
N GLN A 32 11.24 6.32 -18.99
CA GLN A 32 10.57 7.31 -19.82
C GLN A 32 10.14 8.47 -18.90
N SER A 33 11.13 9.16 -18.31
CA SER A 33 10.89 10.24 -17.34
C SER A 33 10.15 11.44 -17.96
N THR A 34 10.16 11.56 -19.29
CA THR A 34 9.47 12.63 -20.01
C THR A 34 8.63 12.07 -21.16
N ASN A 35 7.35 12.40 -21.17
CA ASN A 35 6.46 12.19 -22.30
C ASN A 35 5.64 13.47 -22.49
N SER A 36 5.83 14.19 -23.59
CA SER A 36 5.33 15.57 -23.75
C SER A 36 3.82 15.72 -23.57
N SER A 37 3.07 14.63 -23.72
CA SER A 37 1.62 14.56 -23.52
C SER A 37 1.18 14.18 -22.10
N LEU A 38 2.06 13.53 -21.34
CA LEU A 38 1.78 13.04 -19.98
C LEU A 38 2.48 13.88 -18.89
N GLY A 39 3.53 14.62 -19.25
CA GLY A 39 4.36 15.42 -18.34
C GLY A 39 5.76 14.85 -18.08
N ASP A 40 6.53 15.57 -17.26
CA ASP A 40 7.80 15.14 -16.69
C ASP A 40 7.57 14.56 -15.28
N PHE A 41 7.92 13.29 -15.09
CA PHE A 41 7.77 12.56 -13.81
C PHE A 41 9.01 12.71 -12.92
N GLY A 42 9.97 13.53 -13.33
CA GLY A 42 11.20 13.84 -12.61
C GLY A 42 12.09 12.61 -12.45
N SER A 43 12.49 12.30 -11.21
CA SER A 43 13.36 11.15 -10.94
C SER A 43 12.67 9.79 -11.00
N CYS A 44 11.33 9.79 -10.96
CA CYS A 44 10.54 8.56 -10.95
C CYS A 44 10.17 8.10 -12.36
N THR A 45 9.87 6.81 -12.46
CA THR A 45 9.31 6.18 -13.66
C THR A 45 7.82 6.46 -13.79
N LEU A 46 7.21 6.07 -14.91
CA LEU A 46 5.76 6.16 -15.07
C LEU A 46 5.05 5.34 -13.98
N PRO A 47 4.01 5.89 -13.35
CA PRO A 47 3.13 5.14 -12.48
C PRO A 47 2.55 3.91 -13.21
N GLU A 48 2.71 2.73 -12.62
CA GLU A 48 2.08 1.49 -13.06
C GLU A 48 1.64 0.72 -11.81
N ILE A 49 0.43 0.19 -11.85
CA ILE A 49 -0.17 -0.62 -10.77
C ILE A 49 -0.36 -2.05 -11.27
N THR A 50 -0.03 -3.01 -10.43
CA THR A 50 -0.34 -4.43 -10.63
C THR A 50 -1.50 -4.86 -9.73
N PHE A 51 -2.25 -5.87 -10.15
CA PHE A 51 -3.35 -6.46 -9.39
C PHE A 51 -3.25 -7.99 -9.42
N ALA A 52 -3.04 -8.59 -8.26
CA ALA A 52 -2.85 -10.03 -8.11
C ALA A 52 -3.01 -10.46 -6.65
N VAL A 53 -2.97 -11.76 -6.39
CA VAL A 53 -2.83 -12.33 -5.04
C VAL A 53 -1.35 -12.38 -4.61
N GLY A 54 -1.12 -12.49 -3.30
CA GLY A 54 0.21 -12.81 -2.76
C GLY A 54 1.11 -11.62 -2.48
N PHE A 55 0.68 -10.39 -2.78
CA PHE A 55 1.39 -9.19 -2.34
C PHE A 55 1.35 -9.08 -0.81
N ASP A 56 2.46 -8.65 -0.20
CA ASP A 56 2.63 -8.59 1.27
C ASP A 56 2.13 -9.82 2.02
N ASN A 57 2.30 -11.01 1.43
CA ASN A 57 1.84 -12.29 1.97
C ASN A 57 0.31 -12.41 2.13
N ARG A 58 -0.48 -11.54 1.51
CA ARG A 58 -1.95 -11.52 1.51
C ARG A 58 -2.53 -12.64 0.63
N LYS A 59 -3.73 -13.12 0.94
CA LYS A 59 -4.38 -14.23 0.19
C LYS A 59 -5.32 -13.72 -0.90
N GLU A 60 -5.98 -12.65 -0.57
CA GLU A 60 -6.85 -11.84 -1.40
C GLU A 60 -6.09 -11.19 -2.55
N THR A 61 -6.83 -10.83 -3.59
CA THR A 61 -6.30 -9.97 -4.63
C THR A 61 -6.18 -8.55 -4.12
N SER A 62 -5.07 -7.90 -4.42
CA SER A 62 -4.78 -6.53 -3.99
C SER A 62 -4.02 -5.75 -5.06
N PHE A 63 -3.99 -4.43 -4.90
CA PHE A 63 -3.26 -3.50 -5.77
C PHE A 63 -1.89 -3.19 -5.18
N GLU A 64 -0.84 -3.15 -6.00
CA GLU A 64 0.52 -2.76 -5.59
C GLU A 64 1.20 -1.93 -6.70
N PRO A 65 2.04 -0.93 -6.40
CA PRO A 65 2.86 -0.29 -7.42
C PRO A 65 3.85 -1.28 -8.05
N THR A 66 3.89 -1.33 -9.39
CA THR A 66 4.82 -2.23 -10.10
C THR A 66 6.29 -1.89 -9.81
N ASN A 67 6.60 -0.60 -9.62
CA ASN A 67 7.95 -0.15 -9.28
C ASN A 67 8.04 0.34 -7.83
N LEU A 68 8.35 -0.59 -6.93
CA LEU A 68 8.54 -0.33 -5.50
C LEU A 68 9.79 0.50 -5.17
N VAL A 69 10.70 0.75 -6.11
CA VAL A 69 11.86 1.62 -5.88
C VAL A 69 11.44 3.09 -5.92
N ASP A 70 10.62 3.46 -6.90
CA ASP A 70 10.12 4.83 -7.04
C ASP A 70 8.85 5.07 -6.22
N TYR A 71 8.04 4.03 -6.06
CA TYR A 71 6.77 4.03 -5.35
C TYR A 71 6.77 2.96 -4.27
N ASN A 72 7.57 3.17 -3.22
CA ASN A 72 7.72 2.21 -2.11
C ASN A 72 6.48 2.16 -1.20
N HIS A 73 5.41 1.59 -1.72
CA HIS A 73 4.17 1.35 -1.01
C HIS A 73 3.83 -0.13 -1.09
N GLY A 74 3.35 -0.68 0.02
CA GLY A 74 2.82 -2.05 0.02
C GLY A 74 1.51 -2.15 -0.77
N SER A 75 0.97 -3.34 -0.78
CA SER A 75 -0.33 -3.63 -1.35
C SER A 75 -1.50 -3.08 -0.52
N ALA A 76 -2.62 -2.82 -1.19
CA ALA A 76 -3.86 -2.37 -0.56
C ALA A 76 -5.08 -2.94 -1.30
N ASP A 77 -6.20 -3.05 -0.60
CA ASP A 77 -7.48 -3.50 -1.20
C ASP A 77 -8.14 -2.40 -2.02
N GLY A 78 -8.04 -1.16 -1.57
CA GLY A 78 -8.54 0.00 -2.28
C GLY A 78 -7.48 0.54 -3.22
N ILE A 79 -7.81 0.68 -4.52
CA ILE A 79 -6.89 1.29 -5.47
C ILE A 79 -6.57 2.76 -5.13
N ASP A 80 -7.52 3.47 -4.49
CA ASP A 80 -7.39 4.87 -4.10
C ASP A 80 -6.20 5.08 -3.18
N ILE A 81 -5.91 4.09 -2.31
CA ILE A 81 -4.76 4.10 -1.40
C ILE A 81 -3.46 4.15 -2.22
N ILE A 82 -3.33 3.24 -3.19
CA ILE A 82 -2.15 3.12 -4.03
C ILE A 82 -1.99 4.36 -4.91
N THR A 83 -3.07 4.81 -5.56
CA THR A 83 -2.99 5.91 -6.52
C THR A 83 -2.76 7.25 -5.84
N ASN A 84 -3.36 7.51 -4.67
CA ASN A 84 -3.09 8.71 -3.88
C ASN A 84 -1.61 8.76 -3.47
N PHE A 85 -1.07 7.66 -2.96
CA PHE A 85 0.35 7.60 -2.61
C PHE A 85 1.23 7.88 -3.83
N MET A 86 0.99 7.22 -4.96
CA MET A 86 1.80 7.40 -6.16
C MET A 86 1.76 8.86 -6.65
N CYS A 87 0.57 9.47 -6.73
CA CYS A 87 0.44 10.86 -7.15
C CYS A 87 1.09 11.84 -6.16
N ASP A 88 1.08 11.56 -4.85
CA ASP A 88 1.80 12.34 -3.85
C ASP A 88 3.32 12.21 -3.98
N GLN A 89 3.83 10.99 -4.23
CA GLN A 89 5.27 10.76 -4.43
C GLN A 89 5.81 11.55 -5.62
N LEU A 90 5.01 11.68 -6.69
CA LEU A 90 5.40 12.49 -7.85
C LEU A 90 5.78 13.92 -7.46
N VAL A 91 5.01 14.53 -6.56
CA VAL A 91 5.25 15.90 -6.10
C VAL A 91 6.36 15.96 -5.06
N ASN A 92 6.26 15.12 -4.04
CA ASN A 92 7.08 15.23 -2.84
C ASN A 92 8.50 14.71 -3.04
N SER A 93 8.65 13.60 -3.75
CA SER A 93 9.92 12.88 -3.89
C SER A 93 10.48 13.01 -5.30
N CYS A 94 9.64 12.80 -6.32
CA CYS A 94 10.10 12.67 -7.70
C CYS A 94 10.42 14.01 -8.36
N LYS A 95 9.86 15.12 -7.86
CA LYS A 95 9.93 16.46 -8.47
C LYS A 95 9.31 16.50 -9.86
N ALA A 96 8.19 15.79 -10.02
CA ALA A 96 7.39 15.81 -11.23
C ALA A 96 6.79 17.20 -11.49
N ASP A 97 6.52 17.49 -12.76
CA ASP A 97 5.89 18.74 -13.17
C ASP A 97 4.35 18.73 -12.96
N ALA A 98 3.74 19.90 -13.15
CA ALA A 98 2.30 20.06 -13.00
C ALA A 98 1.48 19.24 -14.02
N THR A 99 2.05 18.93 -15.18
CA THR A 99 1.40 18.12 -16.20
C THR A 99 1.34 16.66 -15.75
N ALA A 100 2.44 16.12 -15.22
CA ALA A 100 2.49 14.78 -14.65
C ALA A 100 1.54 14.62 -13.46
N GLN A 101 1.44 15.64 -12.60
CA GLN A 101 0.47 15.65 -11.52
C GLN A 101 -0.98 15.62 -12.05
N ALA A 102 -1.30 16.41 -13.08
CA ALA A 102 -2.63 16.43 -13.68
C ALA A 102 -2.98 15.10 -14.39
N THR A 103 -2.00 14.49 -15.06
CA THR A 103 -2.13 13.16 -15.67
C THR A 103 -2.40 12.11 -14.59
N CYS A 104 -1.68 12.16 -13.46
CA CYS A 104 -1.90 11.24 -12.35
C CYS A 104 -3.33 11.35 -11.79
N LYS A 105 -3.83 12.58 -11.58
CA LYS A 105 -5.24 12.80 -11.18
C LYS A 105 -6.26 12.28 -12.20
N THR A 106 -5.93 12.36 -13.49
CA THR A 106 -6.78 11.79 -14.56
C THR A 106 -6.79 10.26 -14.47
N ALA A 107 -5.66 9.65 -14.15
CA ALA A 107 -5.55 8.20 -13.94
C ALA A 107 -6.34 7.74 -12.71
N GLN A 108 -6.31 8.52 -11.61
CA GLN A 108 -7.16 8.27 -10.43
C GLN A 108 -8.64 8.26 -10.81
N ALA A 109 -9.12 9.32 -11.47
CA ALA A 109 -10.52 9.40 -11.88
C ALA A 109 -10.93 8.27 -12.85
N ALA A 110 -10.00 7.78 -13.68
CA ALA A 110 -10.26 6.64 -14.56
C ALA A 110 -10.41 5.32 -13.77
N ALA A 111 -9.61 5.11 -12.73
CA ALA A 111 -9.72 3.98 -11.82
C ALA A 111 -11.03 4.02 -11.01
N ASP A 112 -11.38 5.19 -10.45
CA ASP A 112 -12.59 5.40 -9.65
C ASP A 112 -13.88 5.12 -10.43
N ALA A 113 -13.82 5.24 -11.76
CA ALA A 113 -14.94 4.97 -12.64
C ALA A 113 -15.19 3.46 -12.89
N GLN A 114 -14.29 2.58 -12.46
CA GLN A 114 -14.42 1.13 -12.61
C GLN A 114 -15.03 0.48 -11.37
N LEU A 115 -15.37 -0.81 -11.48
CA LEU A 115 -15.91 -1.58 -10.37
C LEU A 115 -14.88 -1.68 -9.22
N PRO A 116 -15.20 -1.20 -8.00
CA PRO A 116 -14.28 -1.22 -6.88
C PRO A 116 -13.78 -2.62 -6.51
N GLY A 117 -12.49 -2.73 -6.13
CA GLY A 117 -11.85 -3.97 -5.70
C GLY A 117 -11.49 -4.93 -6.83
N THR A 118 -11.53 -4.48 -8.09
CA THR A 118 -11.28 -5.34 -9.26
C THR A 118 -10.08 -4.86 -10.08
N GLY A 119 -9.46 -5.77 -10.81
CA GLY A 119 -8.35 -5.46 -11.70
C GLY A 119 -8.69 -4.46 -12.81
N PHE A 120 -9.97 -4.23 -13.11
CA PHE A 120 -10.39 -3.17 -14.05
C PHE A 120 -9.92 -1.78 -13.60
N GLN A 121 -9.89 -1.51 -12.29
CA GLN A 121 -9.39 -0.23 -11.78
C GLN A 121 -7.90 -0.03 -12.14
N ALA A 122 -7.07 -1.07 -11.96
CA ALA A 122 -5.66 -1.03 -12.32
C ALA A 122 -5.47 -0.87 -13.84
N ASP A 123 -6.26 -1.59 -14.64
CA ASP A 123 -6.24 -1.44 -16.10
C ASP A 123 -6.58 -0.02 -16.55
N ALA A 124 -7.61 0.60 -15.97
CA ALA A 124 -8.00 1.97 -16.29
C ALA A 124 -6.94 3.00 -15.87
N PHE A 125 -6.32 2.82 -14.70
CA PHE A 125 -5.20 3.66 -14.25
C PHE A 125 -4.01 3.56 -15.22
N ASN A 126 -3.56 2.33 -15.50
CA ASN A 126 -2.42 2.05 -16.38
C ASN A 126 -2.64 2.58 -17.81
N ALA A 127 -3.87 2.49 -18.31
CA ALA A 127 -4.24 2.95 -19.65
C ALA A 127 -3.99 4.45 -19.86
N VAL A 128 -4.14 5.29 -18.83
CA VAL A 128 -3.85 6.74 -18.92
C VAL A 128 -2.37 7.01 -19.22
N PHE A 129 -1.48 6.14 -18.74
CA PHE A 129 -0.05 6.21 -19.04
C PHE A 129 0.35 5.47 -20.33
N GLY A 130 -0.64 4.95 -21.07
CA GLY A 130 -0.43 4.17 -22.29
C GLY A 130 0.04 2.74 -22.04
N ILE A 131 -0.04 2.26 -20.80
CA ILE A 131 0.33 0.90 -20.40
C ILE A 131 -0.91 0.02 -20.56
N LYS A 132 -0.78 -1.07 -21.31
CA LYS A 132 -1.87 -2.03 -21.51
C LYS A 132 -1.68 -3.21 -20.58
N THR A 133 -2.61 -3.35 -19.65
CA THR A 133 -2.73 -4.51 -18.77
C THR A 133 -4.07 -5.20 -19.02
N ASN A 134 -4.26 -6.37 -18.41
CA ASN A 134 -5.48 -7.17 -18.53
C ASN A 134 -5.83 -7.80 -17.17
N PHE A 135 -5.77 -6.99 -16.12
CA PHE A 135 -6.07 -7.41 -14.76
C PHE A 135 -7.57 -7.59 -14.54
N GLY A 136 -8.44 -7.01 -15.37
CA GLY A 136 -9.88 -7.27 -15.36
C GLY A 136 -10.25 -8.74 -15.62
N ALA A 137 -9.32 -9.56 -16.13
CA ALA A 137 -9.48 -11.00 -16.28
C ALA A 137 -9.00 -11.82 -15.06
N VAL A 138 -8.48 -11.16 -14.01
CA VAL A 138 -8.05 -11.82 -12.77
C VAL A 138 -9.26 -12.00 -11.87
N ASP A 139 -9.54 -13.25 -11.48
CA ASP A 139 -10.57 -13.55 -10.49
C ASP A 139 -10.25 -12.82 -9.17
N VAL A 140 -11.24 -12.12 -8.62
CA VAL A 140 -11.09 -11.42 -7.35
C VAL A 140 -11.08 -12.47 -6.24
N VAL A 141 -10.08 -12.47 -5.38
CA VAL A 141 -9.98 -13.39 -4.25
C VAL A 141 -10.26 -12.62 -2.97
N THR A 142 -11.17 -13.10 -2.14
CA THR A 142 -11.46 -12.50 -0.82
C THR A 142 -10.38 -12.86 0.21
N ASP A 143 -10.37 -12.18 1.34
CA ASP A 143 -9.56 -12.46 2.52
C ASP A 143 -9.70 -13.93 3.01
N GLN A 144 -10.87 -14.52 2.82
CA GLN A 144 -11.15 -15.93 3.10
C GLN A 144 -10.60 -16.90 2.04
N GLY A 145 -9.93 -16.41 1.00
CA GLY A 145 -9.39 -17.21 -0.11
C GLY A 145 -10.45 -17.72 -1.08
N THR A 146 -11.63 -17.10 -1.11
CA THR A 146 -12.73 -17.49 -2.02
C THR A 146 -12.67 -16.63 -3.29
N THR A 147 -12.81 -17.23 -4.46
CA THR A 147 -12.84 -16.52 -5.74
C THR A 147 -14.24 -15.98 -6.05
N LEU A 148 -14.35 -14.68 -6.24
CA LEU A 148 -15.50 -14.00 -6.82
C LEU A 148 -15.27 -13.90 -8.33
N GLY A 149 -16.15 -14.52 -9.11
CA GLY A 149 -16.11 -14.41 -10.57
C GLY A 149 -16.46 -12.98 -10.98
N VAL A 150 -15.56 -12.33 -11.71
CA VAL A 150 -15.81 -11.05 -12.38
C VAL A 150 -16.11 -11.34 -13.84
N ASP A 151 -17.38 -11.59 -14.17
CA ASP A 151 -17.79 -11.70 -15.57
C ASP A 151 -17.61 -10.32 -16.24
N ALA A 152 -16.75 -10.28 -17.25
CA ALA A 152 -16.36 -9.07 -17.99
C ALA A 152 -17.48 -8.52 -18.92
N ASP A 153 -18.73 -8.94 -18.74
CA ASP A 153 -19.86 -8.63 -19.60
C ASP A 153 -21.14 -8.46 -18.75
N ASP A 154 -21.20 -7.41 -17.92
CA ASP A 154 -22.52 -6.85 -17.62
C ASP A 154 -22.47 -5.34 -17.36
N THR A 155 -23.20 -4.64 -18.21
CA THR A 155 -23.48 -3.21 -18.07
C THR A 155 -24.64 -3.08 -17.10
N ALA A 156 -24.38 -2.58 -15.89
CA ALA A 156 -25.33 -2.00 -14.93
C ALA A 156 -26.79 -2.51 -14.97
N THR A 157 -27.18 -3.34 -13.99
CA THR A 157 -28.55 -3.33 -13.48
C THR A 157 -28.56 -3.55 -11.97
N SER A 158 -29.05 -2.54 -11.25
CA SER A 158 -29.36 -2.59 -9.83
C SER A 158 -30.31 -3.75 -9.52
N SER A 159 -29.97 -4.57 -8.53
CA SER A 159 -30.96 -5.32 -7.78
C SER A 159 -30.68 -5.23 -6.28
N VAL A 160 -31.44 -4.34 -5.63
CA VAL A 160 -31.64 -4.33 -4.19
C VAL A 160 -32.43 -5.57 -3.79
N SER A 161 -31.93 -6.34 -2.82
CA SER A 161 -32.79 -7.24 -2.04
C SER A 161 -32.40 -7.16 -0.58
N SER A 162 -33.17 -6.32 0.11
CA SER A 162 -33.33 -6.28 1.55
C SER A 162 -33.94 -7.58 2.06
N VAL A 163 -33.32 -8.21 3.06
CA VAL A 163 -34.04 -9.03 4.04
C VAL A 163 -33.61 -8.64 5.45
N ALA A 164 -34.49 -7.92 6.12
CA ALA A 164 -34.38 -7.60 7.53
C ALA A 164 -34.79 -8.80 8.40
N ALA A 165 -33.95 -9.06 9.41
CA ALA A 165 -34.20 -9.57 10.75
C ALA A 165 -35.21 -10.71 11.00
N ALA A 166 -34.69 -11.81 11.56
CA ALA A 166 -35.39 -12.54 12.62
C ALA A 166 -34.40 -12.86 13.76
N ALA A 167 -34.59 -12.20 14.89
CA ALA A 167 -33.89 -12.44 16.14
C ALA A 167 -34.33 -13.78 16.77
N THR A 168 -33.39 -14.55 17.33
CA THR A 168 -33.65 -15.35 18.53
C THR A 168 -32.35 -15.51 19.33
N THR A 169 -32.49 -15.15 20.60
CA THR A 169 -31.51 -15.06 21.68
C THR A 169 -30.88 -16.41 22.04
N ALA A 170 -29.56 -16.44 22.20
CA ALA A 170 -28.90 -17.34 23.16
C ALA A 170 -27.68 -16.63 23.74
N ALA A 171 -27.85 -16.16 24.99
CA ALA A 171 -26.78 -15.64 25.83
C ALA A 171 -26.13 -16.78 26.62
N SER A 172 -24.80 -16.81 26.65
CA SER A 172 -23.93 -16.95 27.84
C SER A 172 -22.51 -17.21 27.33
N ALA A 173 -21.66 -16.19 27.27
CA ALA A 173 -20.83 -15.72 28.39
C ALA A 173 -19.67 -16.68 28.71
N THR A 174 -18.47 -16.32 28.29
CA THR A 174 -17.32 -16.27 29.22
C THR A 174 -16.42 -15.10 28.81
N THR A 175 -16.31 -14.19 29.77
CA THR A 175 -15.44 -13.04 29.93
C THR A 175 -13.96 -13.32 29.69
N SER A 176 -13.32 -12.45 28.90
CA SER A 176 -11.97 -11.92 29.18
C SER A 176 -11.95 -10.43 28.82
N THR A 177 -12.28 -9.64 29.84
CA THR A 177 -11.83 -8.28 30.14
C THR A 177 -11.44 -7.36 28.96
N ALA A 178 -12.42 -6.61 28.47
CA ALA A 178 -12.16 -5.25 28.01
C ALA A 178 -11.61 -4.46 29.21
N SER A 179 -10.36 -3.98 29.11
CA SER A 179 -9.89 -2.89 29.97
C SER A 179 -9.87 -1.63 29.14
N SER A 180 -10.91 -0.83 29.33
CA SER A 180 -11.01 0.56 28.91
C SER A 180 -9.84 1.36 29.48
N CYS A 181 -9.10 2.02 28.60
CA CYS A 181 -8.62 3.37 28.87
C CYS A 181 -8.76 4.20 27.59
N PHE A 182 -10.01 4.46 27.19
CA PHE A 182 -10.29 5.58 26.30
C PHE A 182 -10.06 6.86 27.12
N GLN A 183 -8.84 7.38 27.05
CA GLN A 183 -8.58 8.76 27.41
C GLN A 183 -8.65 9.57 26.13
N SER A 184 -9.86 10.07 25.86
CA SER A 184 -10.04 11.15 24.90
C SER A 184 -9.39 12.40 25.51
N ALA A 185 -8.13 12.66 25.14
CA ALA A 185 -7.42 13.84 25.60
C ALA A 185 -7.81 15.04 24.71
N ALA A 186 -8.92 15.68 25.04
CA ALA A 186 -9.11 17.08 24.70
C ALA A 186 -8.18 17.92 25.60
N SER A 187 -7.01 18.28 25.09
CA SER A 187 -6.08 19.20 25.76
C SER A 187 -5.45 20.14 24.75
N THR A 188 -6.00 21.35 24.67
CA THR A 188 -5.51 22.49 23.87
C THR A 188 -4.07 22.92 24.22
N ASP A 189 -3.48 22.40 25.30
CA ASP A 189 -2.07 22.62 25.68
C ASP A 189 -1.09 21.74 24.90
N SER A 190 -1.52 20.54 24.45
CA SER A 190 -0.65 19.61 23.75
C SER A 190 -0.24 20.13 22.37
N ALA A 191 -1.17 20.79 21.65
CA ALA A 191 -0.95 21.30 20.29
C ALA A 191 0.24 22.27 20.17
N SER A 192 0.58 23.02 21.23
CA SER A 192 1.74 23.91 21.20
C SER A 192 3.09 23.17 21.16
N GLN A 193 3.14 21.92 21.63
CA GLN A 193 4.37 21.11 21.72
C GLN A 193 4.51 20.13 20.56
N ILE A 194 3.39 19.65 20.00
CA ILE A 194 3.39 18.70 18.88
C ILE A 194 3.02 19.34 17.52
N GLY A 195 2.59 20.59 17.51
CA GLY A 195 2.22 21.34 16.31
C GLY A 195 0.72 21.50 16.10
N ASP A 196 0.38 22.32 15.10
CA ASP A 196 -0.99 22.59 14.69
C ASP A 196 -1.33 21.70 13.48
N PHE A 197 -2.30 20.80 13.65
CA PHE A 197 -2.74 19.86 12.62
C PHE A 197 -3.78 20.48 11.66
N GLY A 198 -4.10 21.75 11.83
CA GLY A 198 -5.03 22.49 11.00
C GLY A 198 -6.47 22.02 11.23
N SER A 199 -7.14 21.61 10.15
CA SER A 199 -8.55 21.16 10.21
C SER A 199 -8.73 19.72 10.69
N CYS A 200 -7.65 18.92 10.73
CA CYS A 200 -7.71 17.53 11.15
C CYS A 200 -7.43 17.36 12.64
N THR A 201 -7.95 16.30 13.25
CA THR A 201 -7.58 15.89 14.60
C THR A 201 -6.14 15.41 14.68
N ILE A 202 -5.61 15.31 15.89
CA ILE A 202 -4.31 14.67 16.14
C ILE A 202 -4.33 13.23 15.58
N PRO A 203 -3.31 12.80 14.81
CA PRO A 203 -3.20 11.43 14.33
C PRO A 203 -3.23 10.39 15.47
N GLN A 204 -4.07 9.37 15.33
CA GLN A 204 -4.10 8.21 16.22
C GLN A 204 -4.46 6.95 15.43
N ILE A 205 -3.67 5.89 15.63
CA ILE A 205 -3.83 4.58 15.00
C ILE A 205 -4.32 3.58 16.03
N GLU A 206 -5.18 2.67 15.62
CA GLU A 206 -5.55 1.47 16.38
C GLU A 206 -5.05 0.20 15.72
N PHE A 207 -4.92 -0.86 16.52
CA PHE A 207 -4.50 -2.18 16.07
C PHE A 207 -5.43 -3.25 16.67
N GLY A 208 -5.94 -4.13 15.83
CA GLY A 208 -6.94 -5.12 16.23
C GLY A 208 -7.51 -5.90 15.06
N VAL A 209 -8.46 -6.78 15.35
CA VAL A 209 -9.19 -7.61 14.37
C VAL A 209 -10.52 -6.97 13.97
N GLY A 210 -11.11 -7.42 12.86
CA GLY A 210 -12.45 -7.02 12.45
C GLY A 210 -12.51 -5.65 11.77
N PHE A 211 -11.37 -5.12 11.35
CA PHE A 211 -11.31 -3.93 10.50
C PHE A 211 -11.56 -4.33 9.05
N ASP A 212 -12.39 -3.57 8.33
CA ASP A 212 -12.80 -3.84 6.94
C ASP A 212 -13.13 -5.32 6.64
N ASP A 213 -13.89 -5.93 7.56
CA ASP A 213 -14.30 -7.35 7.50
C ASP A 213 -13.13 -8.38 7.54
N ARG A 214 -11.90 -7.94 7.85
CA ARG A 214 -10.72 -8.79 7.97
C ARG A 214 -10.73 -9.62 9.25
N THR A 215 -10.13 -10.81 9.17
CA THR A 215 -10.05 -11.75 10.31
C THR A 215 -8.76 -11.62 11.12
N GLU A 216 -7.70 -11.20 10.46
CA GLU A 216 -6.39 -10.93 11.04
C GLU A 216 -6.33 -9.59 11.75
N THR A 217 -5.26 -9.38 12.51
CA THR A 217 -4.99 -8.07 13.10
C THR A 217 -4.42 -7.13 12.06
N ALA A 218 -4.96 -5.91 11.98
CA ALA A 218 -4.50 -4.86 11.08
C ALA A 218 -4.41 -3.51 11.82
N PHE A 219 -3.80 -2.53 11.16
CA PHE A 219 -3.72 -1.14 11.62
C PHE A 219 -4.76 -0.29 10.88
N GLN A 220 -5.44 0.64 11.55
CA GLN A 220 -6.26 1.66 10.88
C GLN A 220 -6.24 3.01 11.64
N PRO A 221 -6.54 4.14 10.97
CA PRO A 221 -6.83 5.40 11.65
C PRO A 221 -8.08 5.29 12.52
N THR A 222 -8.02 5.85 13.72
CA THR A 222 -9.19 5.92 14.62
C THR A 222 -10.22 6.97 14.17
N ASN A 223 -9.76 8.06 13.55
CA ASN A 223 -10.62 9.09 12.97
C ASN A 223 -10.68 8.95 11.45
N GLN A 224 -11.67 8.20 10.99
CA GLN A 224 -11.95 7.94 9.57
C GLN A 224 -12.55 9.16 8.83
N VAL A 225 -12.92 10.23 9.54
CA VAL A 225 -13.40 11.47 8.89
C VAL A 225 -12.20 12.26 8.36
N ASP A 226 -11.18 12.42 9.20
CA ASP A 226 -10.00 13.22 8.85
C ASP A 226 -8.95 12.39 8.11
N TYR A 227 -8.87 11.10 8.43
CA TYR A 227 -7.93 10.15 7.87
C TYR A 227 -8.69 8.96 7.29
N ASN A 228 -9.47 9.21 6.25
CA ASN A 228 -10.26 8.18 5.57
C ASN A 228 -9.33 7.21 4.83
N HIS A 229 -8.93 6.15 5.54
CA HIS A 229 -8.09 5.10 5.02
C HIS A 229 -8.50 3.80 5.68
N GLY A 230 -8.64 2.75 4.87
CA GLY A 230 -8.91 1.41 5.37
C GLY A 230 -7.78 0.88 6.24
N SER A 231 -7.98 -0.33 6.72
CA SER A 231 -7.02 -1.10 7.45
C SER A 231 -5.90 -1.63 6.54
N ALA A 232 -4.72 -1.80 7.12
CA ALA A 232 -3.56 -2.37 6.45
C ALA A 232 -2.74 -3.21 7.42
N ASP A 233 -2.12 -4.28 6.93
CA ASP A 233 -1.21 -5.12 7.72
C ASP A 233 0.10 -4.39 8.06
N ASN A 234 0.48 -3.41 7.24
CA ASN A 234 1.71 -2.65 7.39
C ASN A 234 1.42 -1.24 7.90
N ILE A 235 1.87 -0.93 9.12
CA ILE A 235 1.71 0.40 9.73
C ILE A 235 2.34 1.53 8.91
N GLY A 236 3.36 1.23 8.10
CA GLY A 236 3.99 2.21 7.22
C GLY A 236 3.00 2.84 6.23
N VAL A 237 2.04 2.04 5.74
CA VAL A 237 0.97 2.49 4.85
C VAL A 237 0.09 3.53 5.55
N ILE A 238 -0.42 3.18 6.74
CA ILE A 238 -1.31 4.03 7.51
C ILE A 238 -0.61 5.32 7.93
N THR A 239 0.59 5.22 8.50
CA THR A 239 1.32 6.38 9.02
C THR A 239 1.74 7.35 7.92
N GLN A 240 2.17 6.83 6.76
CA GLN A 240 2.50 7.68 5.62
C GLN A 240 1.28 8.40 5.07
N PHE A 241 0.14 7.71 4.92
CA PHE A 241 -1.12 8.32 4.49
C PHE A 241 -1.55 9.45 5.44
N MET A 242 -1.54 9.20 6.75
CA MET A 242 -1.94 10.19 7.75
C MET A 242 -1.05 11.44 7.69
N CYS A 243 0.27 11.27 7.61
CA CYS A 243 1.18 12.41 7.51
C CYS A 243 1.07 13.17 6.19
N ASN A 244 0.77 12.50 5.07
CA ASN A 244 0.48 13.18 3.80
C ASN A 244 -0.82 13.97 3.87
N THR A 245 -1.85 13.40 4.48
CA THR A 245 -3.16 14.05 4.65
C THR A 245 -3.02 15.36 5.43
N LEU A 246 -2.17 15.38 6.46
CA LEU A 246 -1.83 16.60 7.20
C LEU A 246 -1.29 17.73 6.31
N VAL A 247 -0.42 17.38 5.35
CA VAL A 247 0.22 18.32 4.42
C VAL A 247 -0.77 18.79 3.36
N ASN A 248 -1.48 17.84 2.74
CA ASN A 248 -2.26 18.08 1.53
C ASN A 248 -3.66 18.63 1.79
N SER A 249 -4.30 18.20 2.88
CA SER A 249 -5.73 18.42 3.12
C SER A 249 -5.99 19.20 4.40
N CYS A 250 -5.22 18.95 5.46
CA CYS A 250 -5.52 19.51 6.77
C CYS A 250 -5.00 20.93 6.95
N GLY A 251 -3.95 21.33 6.23
CA GLY A 251 -3.26 22.61 6.41
C GLY A 251 -2.36 22.62 7.65
N ALA A 252 -1.77 21.48 8.01
CA ALA A 252 -0.93 21.36 9.19
C ALA A 252 0.36 22.18 9.08
N ASN A 253 0.80 22.76 10.20
CA ASN A 253 2.01 23.58 10.24
C ASN A 253 3.29 22.71 10.21
N ALA A 254 4.44 23.35 10.02
CA ALA A 254 5.72 22.66 9.90
C ALA A 254 6.10 21.82 11.15
N LEU A 255 5.68 22.26 12.35
CA LEU A 255 5.91 21.50 13.57
C LEU A 255 5.09 20.20 13.57
N ALA A 256 3.81 20.25 13.21
CA ALA A 256 2.96 19.07 13.11
C ALA A 256 3.47 18.07 12.06
N GLN A 257 3.96 18.57 10.92
CA GLN A 257 4.59 17.72 9.90
C GLN A 257 5.85 17.03 10.43
N SER A 258 6.72 17.76 11.14
CA SER A 258 7.92 17.20 11.77
C SER A 258 7.60 16.19 12.88
N THR A 259 6.57 16.44 13.67
CA THR A 259 6.09 15.51 14.69
C THR A 259 5.57 14.23 14.04
N CYS A 260 4.80 14.35 12.96
CA CYS A 260 4.28 13.19 12.22
C CYS A 260 5.42 12.34 11.62
N ALA A 261 6.46 12.98 11.04
CA ALA A 261 7.66 12.27 10.58
C ALA A 261 8.40 11.54 11.72
N SER A 262 8.42 12.12 12.91
CA SER A 262 8.98 11.48 14.11
C SER A 262 8.14 10.28 14.55
N ALA A 263 6.81 10.38 14.43
CA ALA A 263 5.89 9.29 14.73
C ALA A 263 6.05 8.11 13.75
N ILE A 264 6.23 8.36 12.45
CA ILE A 264 6.59 7.32 11.47
C ILE A 264 7.88 6.61 11.90
N THR A 265 8.90 7.37 12.29
CA THR A 265 10.19 6.81 12.71
C THR A 265 10.04 5.95 13.98
N ALA A 266 9.24 6.39 14.95
CA ALA A 266 8.97 5.63 16.16
C ALA A 266 8.23 4.31 15.87
N ALA A 267 7.21 4.36 15.01
CA ALA A 267 6.46 3.18 14.56
C ALA A 267 7.35 2.16 13.85
N ALA A 268 8.24 2.62 12.97
CA ALA A 268 9.16 1.78 12.22
C ALA A 268 10.25 1.12 13.10
N ALA A 269 10.57 1.71 14.25
CA ALA A 269 11.55 1.18 15.20
C ALA A 269 10.98 0.12 16.17
N ALA A 270 9.66 0.04 16.29
CA ALA A 270 8.98 -0.93 17.14
C ALA A 270 8.89 -2.32 16.50
N THR A 271 8.59 -3.34 17.31
CA THR A 271 8.48 -4.73 16.84
C THR A 271 7.34 -4.88 15.84
N ALA A 272 7.68 -5.26 14.61
CA ALA A 272 6.72 -5.54 13.56
C ALA A 272 6.42 -7.04 13.42
N PRO A 273 5.22 -7.43 12.96
CA PRO A 273 4.01 -6.63 12.74
C PRO A 273 3.08 -6.69 13.97
N THR A 274 3.35 -5.87 15.00
CA THR A 274 2.60 -5.96 16.28
C THR A 274 1.98 -4.62 16.66
N GLY A 275 1.04 -4.65 17.61
CA GLY A 275 0.45 -3.44 18.19
C GLY A 275 1.46 -2.49 18.83
N GLN A 276 2.69 -2.93 19.13
CA GLN A 276 3.77 -2.05 19.59
C GLN A 276 4.07 -0.91 18.62
N GLN A 277 3.86 -1.12 17.31
CA GLN A 277 4.08 -0.07 16.32
C GLN A 277 3.03 1.04 16.43
N ALA A 278 1.76 0.67 16.66
CA ALA A 278 0.68 1.65 16.89
C ALA A 278 0.91 2.40 18.20
N ASP A 279 1.34 1.70 19.26
CA ASP A 279 1.70 2.33 20.53
C ASP A 279 2.84 3.34 20.37
N ALA A 280 3.89 2.99 19.62
CA ALA A 280 5.02 3.88 19.38
C ALA A 280 4.62 5.12 18.56
N PHE A 281 3.75 4.96 17.55
CA PHE A 281 3.19 6.09 16.79
C PHE A 281 2.38 7.02 17.69
N ASN A 282 1.40 6.47 18.42
CA ASN A 282 0.48 7.21 19.28
C ASN A 282 1.24 7.96 20.40
N ALA A 283 2.29 7.35 20.95
CA ALA A 283 3.09 7.95 22.01
C ALA A 283 3.77 9.26 21.61
N VAL A 284 4.15 9.43 20.33
CA VAL A 284 4.74 10.69 19.83
C VAL A 284 3.75 11.85 19.91
N PHE A 285 2.45 11.55 19.82
CA PHE A 285 1.38 12.53 19.98
C PHE A 285 0.89 12.66 21.43
N GLY A 286 1.56 12.01 22.39
CA GLY A 286 1.17 11.99 23.79
C GLY A 286 -0.04 11.11 24.09
N ILE A 287 -0.41 10.21 23.17
CA ILE A 287 -1.53 9.29 23.31
C ILE A 287 -0.97 7.95 23.80
N GLN A 288 -1.38 7.53 25.00
CA GLN A 288 -0.98 6.25 25.54
C GLN A 288 -1.99 5.17 25.11
N THR A 289 -1.51 4.19 24.37
CA THR A 289 -2.25 2.97 24.03
C THR A 289 -1.51 1.74 24.57
N ASN A 290 -2.15 0.57 24.52
CA ASN A 290 -1.58 -0.69 24.98
C ASN A 290 -1.89 -1.82 23.99
N PHE A 291 -1.72 -1.53 22.70
CA PHE A 291 -1.91 -2.50 21.63
C PHE A 291 -0.83 -3.58 21.62
N ALA A 292 0.32 -3.34 22.26
CA ALA A 292 1.34 -4.35 22.54
C ALA A 292 0.80 -5.58 23.31
N ALA A 293 -0.34 -5.45 23.99
CA ALA A 293 -1.01 -6.57 24.68
C ALA A 293 -2.03 -7.31 23.80
N VAL A 294 -2.26 -6.87 22.56
CA VAL A 294 -3.18 -7.51 21.61
C VAL A 294 -2.44 -8.64 20.90
N ASP A 295 -3.02 -9.83 20.93
CA ASP A 295 -2.51 -10.97 20.16
C ASP A 295 -2.53 -10.66 18.66
N VAL A 296 -1.42 -10.91 17.98
CA VAL A 296 -1.36 -10.84 16.53
C VAL A 296 -2.09 -12.05 15.95
N ILE A 297 -3.11 -11.81 15.13
CA ILE A 297 -3.78 -12.86 14.36
C ILE A 297 -3.23 -12.80 12.95
N SER A 298 -2.72 -13.91 12.42
CA SER A 298 -2.25 -13.99 11.02
C SER A 298 -3.43 -14.00 10.05
N ASN A 299 -3.15 -13.75 8.77
CA ASN A 299 -4.11 -13.93 7.66
C ASN A 299 -4.57 -15.39 7.45
N THR A 300 -4.04 -16.35 8.21
CA THR A 300 -4.51 -17.74 8.30
C THR A 300 -5.37 -18.00 9.53
N GLY A 301 -5.69 -16.96 10.30
CA GLY A 301 -6.44 -17.06 11.55
C GLY A 301 -5.64 -17.67 12.70
N ILE A 302 -4.30 -17.80 12.55
CA ILE A 302 -3.44 -18.34 13.60
C ILE A 302 -3.14 -17.22 14.58
N ASN A 303 -3.41 -17.46 15.86
CA ASN A 303 -2.97 -16.58 16.93
C ASN A 303 -1.46 -16.75 17.16
N LEU A 304 -0.70 -15.68 16.95
CA LEU A 304 0.75 -15.63 17.08
C LEU A 304 1.21 -15.06 18.44
N GLY A 305 0.28 -14.73 19.33
CA GLY A 305 0.53 -14.02 20.57
C GLY A 305 0.91 -12.54 20.36
N PRO A 306 1.16 -11.79 21.44
CA PRO A 306 1.38 -10.34 21.38
C PRO A 306 2.72 -9.97 20.72
N ASP A 307 3.71 -10.87 20.77
CA ASP A 307 5.04 -10.63 20.20
C ASP A 307 5.11 -11.00 18.69
N GLY A 308 4.01 -11.45 18.08
CA GLY A 308 3.95 -11.84 16.67
C GLY A 308 4.79 -13.08 16.30
N THR A 309 5.39 -13.75 17.29
CA THR A 309 6.16 -14.98 17.10
C THR A 309 5.29 -16.16 17.52
N GLY A 310 4.67 -16.82 16.54
CA GLY A 310 3.75 -17.92 16.80
C GLY A 310 4.32 -18.92 17.80
N ALA A 311 3.68 -19.04 18.97
CA ALA A 311 3.96 -20.12 19.87
C ALA A 311 3.52 -21.42 19.18
N ALA A 312 4.48 -22.19 18.67
CA ALA A 312 4.24 -23.60 18.39
C ALA A 312 3.84 -24.24 19.72
N SER A 313 2.54 -24.42 19.93
CA SER A 313 2.05 -25.22 21.04
C SER A 313 2.58 -26.64 20.85
N ALA A 314 3.39 -27.08 21.81
CA ALA A 314 3.89 -28.46 21.93
C ALA A 314 2.77 -29.44 22.29
#